data_AF-A0A8S3FXL8-F1
#
_entry.id   AF-A0A8S3FXL8-F1
#
_cell.length_a   1.000
_cell.length_b   1.000
_cell.length_c   1.000
_cell.angle_alpha   90.00
_cell.angle_beta   90.00
_cell.angle_gamma   90.00
#
_symmetry.space_group_name_H-M   'P 1'
#
loop_
_entity.id
_entity.type
_entity.pdbx_description
1 polymer ?
#
loop_
_entity_poly.entity_id
_entity_poly.type
_entity_poly.pdbx_seq_one_letter_code
_entity_poly.pdbx_strand_id
1 'polypeptide(L)'
;MPSIEVLNSVSVHISIYVDLLILFNRLIGTIFNLLVFLSLKTFRENSSSFYLTAMSFLSIDELLTDSSLTYCKFRAYFFQICSLTSFTVAHHAFVISFFIRIIHGIPTLIYQTRTISTTTEVAKCEILNSVFQKYYNYGFIIILASSLPVVLTTLFGSLAYHSIRQLAFRTVPLVRRELDKQLA
;
A
#
# COMPACT_ATOMS: atom_id res chain seq x y z
N MET A 1 39.82 -6.22 -11.99
CA MET A 1 38.82 -6.21 -10.90
C MET A 1 38.24 -4.80 -10.82
N PRO A 2 36.93 -4.60 -10.95
CA PRO A 2 36.34 -3.27 -10.77
C PRO A 2 36.63 -2.76 -9.35
N SER A 3 36.97 -1.49 -9.22
CA SER A 3 37.14 -0.87 -7.90
C SER A 3 35.78 -0.83 -7.17
N ILE A 4 35.83 -0.89 -5.84
CA ILE A 4 34.64 -0.82 -4.97
C ILE A 4 33.79 0.42 -5.27
N GLU A 5 34.44 1.52 -5.70
CA GLU A 5 33.79 2.76 -6.10
C GLU A 5 32.86 2.59 -7.31
N VAL A 6 33.28 1.82 -8.32
CA VAL A 6 32.46 1.55 -9.52
C VAL A 6 31.23 0.74 -9.15
N LEU A 7 31.37 -0.27 -8.28
CA LEU A 7 30.23 -1.06 -7.79
C LEU A 7 29.23 -0.21 -7.00
N ASN A 8 29.71 0.69 -6.15
CA ASN A 8 28.84 1.58 -5.38
C ASN A 8 28.08 2.55 -6.29
N SER A 9 28.75 3.11 -7.30
CA SER A 9 28.11 3.98 -8.29
C SER A 9 27.00 3.25 -9.05
N VAL A 10 27.28 2.05 -9.56
CA VAL A 10 26.29 1.23 -10.28
C VAL A 10 25.11 0.87 -9.38
N SER A 11 25.36 0.51 -8.11
CA SER A 11 24.30 0.18 -7.16
C SER A 11 23.37 1.36 -6.90
N VAL A 12 23.91 2.58 -6.79
CA VAL A 12 23.10 3.80 -6.60
C VAL A 12 22.21 4.05 -7.82
N HIS A 13 22.76 3.93 -9.03
CA HIS A 13 21.98 4.08 -10.26
C HIS A 13 20.85 3.05 -10.35
N ILE A 14 21.14 1.77 -10.07
CA ILE A 14 20.12 0.72 -10.07
C ILE A 14 19.02 1.01 -9.05
N SER A 15 19.37 1.41 -7.82
CA SER A 15 18.38 1.78 -6.81
C SER A 15 17.47 2.89 -7.32
N ILE A 16 18.04 3.97 -7.87
CA ILE A 16 17.27 5.10 -8.41
C ILE A 16 16.28 4.64 -9.50
N TYR A 17 16.70 3.79 -10.44
CA TYR A 17 15.81 3.30 -11.49
C TYR A 17 14.71 2.39 -10.97
N VAL A 18 15.03 1.50 -10.01
CA VAL A 18 14.05 0.61 -9.38
C VAL A 18 13.03 1.43 -8.58
N ASP A 19 13.50 2.39 -7.79
CA ASP A 19 12.65 3.27 -6.99
C ASP A 19 11.72 4.10 -7.89
N LEU A 20 12.23 4.62 -9.01
CA LEU A 20 11.44 5.34 -10.01
C LEU A 20 10.35 4.43 -10.64
N LEU A 21 10.69 3.18 -10.95
CA LEU A 21 9.75 2.23 -11.52
C LEU A 21 8.65 1.84 -10.51
N ILE A 22 9.02 1.65 -9.24
CA ILE A 22 8.05 1.43 -8.16
C ILE A 22 7.14 2.66 -8.01
N LEU A 23 7.71 3.87 -8.05
CA LEU A 23 6.98 5.13 -8.00
C LEU A 23 5.91 5.21 -9.09
N PHE A 24 6.30 4.90 -10.33
CA PHE A 24 5.43 4.97 -11.49
C PHE A 24 4.27 3.97 -11.40
N ASN A 25 4.57 2.71 -11.02
CA ASN A 25 3.54 1.70 -10.83
C ASN A 25 2.57 2.07 -9.69
N ARG A 26 3.10 2.62 -8.59
CA ARG A 26 2.29 3.09 -7.46
C ARG A 26 1.37 4.24 -7.88
N LEU A 27 1.87 5.21 -8.64
CA LEU A 27 1.08 6.33 -9.14
C LEU A 27 -0.04 5.86 -10.05
N ILE A 28 0.27 4.99 -11.02
CA ILE A 28 -0.71 4.42 -11.95
C ILE A 28 -1.79 3.65 -11.20
N GLY A 29 -1.41 2.77 -10.27
CA GLY A 29 -2.37 2.00 -9.47
C GLY A 29 -3.30 2.89 -8.65
N THR A 30 -2.76 3.94 -8.02
CA THR A 30 -3.54 4.93 -7.27
C THR A 30 -4.52 5.68 -8.15
N ILE A 31 -4.10 6.12 -9.35
CA ILE A 31 -4.98 6.81 -10.31
C ILE A 31 -6.12 5.90 -10.77
N PHE A 32 -5.83 4.64 -11.13
CA PHE A 32 -6.87 3.69 -11.52
C PHE A 32 -7.85 3.39 -10.38
N ASN A 33 -7.36 3.22 -9.16
CA ASN A 33 -8.22 3.04 -7.99
C ASN A 33 -9.13 4.25 -7.76
N LEU A 34 -8.59 5.46 -7.82
CA LEU A 34 -9.40 6.69 -7.72
C LEU A 34 -10.44 6.77 -8.83
N LEU A 35 -10.06 6.45 -10.08
CA LEU A 35 -10.98 6.45 -11.21
C LEU A 35 -12.13 5.46 -10.99
N VAL A 36 -11.84 4.23 -10.54
CA VAL A 36 -12.86 3.20 -10.25
C VAL A 36 -13.78 3.64 -9.11
N PHE A 37 -13.23 4.15 -8.01
CA PHE A 37 -14.04 4.58 -6.85
C PHE A 37 -14.90 5.81 -7.13
N LEU A 38 -14.41 6.75 -7.94
CA LEU A 38 -15.17 7.94 -8.32
C LEU A 38 -16.22 7.65 -9.40
N SER A 39 -15.97 6.68 -10.29
CA SER A 39 -16.88 6.37 -11.42
C SER A 39 -18.10 5.56 -11.00
N LEU A 40 -18.02 4.75 -9.94
CA LEU A 40 -19.08 3.81 -9.56
C LEU A 40 -19.93 4.36 -8.42
N LYS A 41 -21.18 4.72 -8.72
CA LYS A 41 -22.15 5.27 -7.76
C LYS A 41 -22.34 4.39 -6.51
N THR A 42 -22.33 3.06 -6.68
CA THR A 42 -22.45 2.07 -5.59
C THR A 42 -21.29 2.11 -4.60
N PHE A 43 -20.08 2.48 -5.03
CA PHE A 43 -18.94 2.60 -4.12
C PHE A 43 -18.99 3.90 -3.32
N ARG A 44 -19.52 4.96 -3.92
CA ARG A 44 -19.62 6.30 -3.33
C ARG A 44 -20.52 6.37 -2.08
N GLU A 45 -21.45 5.44 -1.93
CA GLU A 45 -22.34 5.34 -0.76
C GLU A 45 -21.76 4.42 0.34
N ASN A 46 -20.62 3.77 0.10
CA ASN A 46 -19.98 2.87 1.05
C ASN A 46 -18.83 3.59 1.78
N SER A 47 -18.90 3.58 3.12
CA SER A 47 -17.88 4.19 4.00
C SER A 47 -16.46 3.64 3.75
N SER A 48 -16.35 2.39 3.30
CA SER A 48 -15.08 1.75 2.94
C SER A 48 -14.41 2.42 1.71
N SER A 49 -15.20 2.84 0.71
CA SER A 49 -14.66 3.45 -0.50
C SER A 49 -14.17 4.87 -0.29
N PHE A 50 -14.82 5.63 0.59
CA PHE A 50 -14.36 6.97 0.98
C PHE A 50 -12.97 6.89 1.63
N TYR A 51 -12.77 5.88 2.47
CA TYR A 51 -11.49 5.63 3.12
C TYR A 51 -10.38 5.22 2.12
N LEU A 52 -10.67 4.32 1.18
CA LEU A 52 -9.69 3.93 0.14
C LEU A 52 -9.31 5.10 -0.76
N THR A 53 -10.25 6.00 -1.01
CA THR A 53 -10.02 7.28 -1.71
C THR A 53 -9.11 8.19 -0.87
N ALA A 54 -9.39 8.38 0.43
CA ALA A 54 -8.56 9.20 1.31
C ALA A 54 -7.13 8.66 1.44
N MET A 55 -6.94 7.34 1.57
CA MET A 55 -5.59 6.75 1.59
C MET A 55 -4.84 6.87 0.27
N SER A 56 -5.56 6.87 -0.84
CA SER A 56 -4.98 7.12 -2.16
C SER A 56 -4.41 8.52 -2.25
N PHE A 57 -5.11 9.53 -1.71
CA PHE A 57 -4.59 10.90 -1.61
C PHE A 57 -3.39 11.03 -0.66
N LEU A 58 -3.46 10.41 0.52
CA LEU A 58 -2.34 10.43 1.48
C LEU A 58 -1.08 9.74 0.94
N SER A 59 -1.23 8.75 0.06
CA SER A 59 -0.11 8.11 -0.64
C SER A 59 0.55 9.03 -1.68
N ILE A 60 -0.14 10.07 -2.16
CA ILE A 60 0.41 11.09 -3.08
C ILE A 60 1.18 12.16 -2.28
N ASP A 61 0.68 12.57 -1.11
CA ASP A 61 1.39 13.51 -0.23
C ASP A 61 2.72 12.96 0.30
N GLU A 62 2.81 11.63 0.47
CA GLU A 62 4.04 10.91 0.80
C GLU A 62 5.16 11.15 -0.23
N LEU A 63 4.82 11.39 -1.50
CA LEU A 63 5.77 11.65 -2.58
C LEU A 63 6.49 13.00 -2.44
N LEU A 64 5.88 13.94 -1.71
CA LEU A 64 6.27 15.36 -1.71
C LEU A 64 7.06 15.77 -0.45
N THR A 65 7.12 14.93 0.60
CA THR A 65 7.57 15.34 1.95
C THR A 65 8.71 14.50 2.56
N ASP A 66 9.67 14.08 1.74
CA ASP A 66 10.76 13.16 2.16
C ASP A 66 11.86 13.75 3.06
N SER A 67 11.79 15.01 3.51
CA SER A 67 12.94 15.71 4.12
C SER A 67 12.83 16.01 5.63
N SER A 68 11.76 15.61 6.32
CA SER A 68 11.54 15.93 7.74
C SER A 68 11.76 14.72 8.68
N LEU A 69 12.64 14.86 9.68
CA LEU A 69 12.98 13.83 10.68
C LEU A 69 11.74 13.36 11.48
N THR A 70 10.83 14.30 11.79
CA THR A 70 9.56 14.03 12.46
C THR A 70 8.63 13.24 11.53
N TYR A 71 8.67 13.53 10.23
CA TYR A 71 7.93 12.80 9.21
C TYR A 71 8.42 11.36 9.08
N CYS A 72 9.72 11.08 9.19
CA CYS A 72 10.26 9.73 9.04
C CYS A 72 9.72 8.75 10.10
N LYS A 73 9.59 9.17 11.36
CA LYS A 73 8.99 8.36 12.44
C LYS A 73 7.46 8.39 12.43
N PHE A 74 6.86 9.55 12.13
CA PHE A 74 5.41 9.71 12.08
C PHE A 74 4.78 8.99 10.88
N ARG A 75 5.49 8.90 9.75
CA ARG A 75 5.09 8.19 8.52
C ARG A 75 4.73 6.73 8.79
N ALA A 76 5.61 6.01 9.47
CA ALA A 76 5.37 4.61 9.79
C ALA A 76 4.10 4.43 10.65
N TYR A 77 3.87 5.35 11.59
CA TYR A 77 2.77 5.28 12.54
C TYR A 77 1.42 5.74 11.96
N PHE A 78 1.41 6.80 11.15
CA PHE A 78 0.19 7.38 10.58
C PHE A 78 -0.40 6.50 9.48
N PHE A 79 0.45 5.99 8.56
CA PHE A 79 0.02 5.04 7.54
C PHE A 79 -0.56 3.76 8.17
N GLN A 80 0.00 3.37 9.31
CA GLN A 80 -0.41 2.21 10.10
C GLN A 80 -1.77 2.44 10.77
N ILE A 81 -2.03 3.58 11.41
CA ILE A 81 -3.34 3.91 12.01
C ILE A 81 -4.43 4.07 10.96
N CYS A 82 -4.13 4.68 9.81
CA CYS A 82 -5.11 4.80 8.75
C CYS A 82 -5.48 3.41 8.23
N SER A 83 -4.51 2.56 7.84
CA SER A 83 -4.75 1.19 7.32
C SER A 83 -5.64 0.31 8.22
N LEU A 84 -5.74 0.67 9.50
CA LEU A 84 -6.46 -0.05 10.54
C LEU A 84 -7.97 0.28 10.53
N THR A 85 -8.43 1.47 10.13
CA THR A 85 -9.85 1.85 10.28
C THR A 85 -10.83 1.18 9.29
N SER A 86 -10.34 0.47 8.28
CA SER A 86 -11.16 -0.08 7.18
C SER A 86 -11.85 -1.43 7.45
N PHE A 87 -11.53 -2.12 8.54
CA PHE A 87 -11.97 -3.51 8.78
C PHE A 87 -13.02 -3.64 9.88
N THR A 88 -14.09 -2.86 9.82
CA THR A 88 -15.25 -3.04 10.72
C THR A 88 -16.00 -4.37 10.52
N VAL A 89 -15.72 -5.12 9.44
CA VAL A 89 -16.32 -6.45 9.18
C VAL A 89 -15.34 -7.62 9.41
N ALA A 90 -14.03 -7.37 9.57
CA ALA A 90 -13.03 -8.42 9.78
C ALA A 90 -12.20 -8.19 11.05
N HIS A 91 -12.88 -8.04 12.19
CA HIS A 91 -12.27 -7.77 13.50
C HIS A 91 -11.09 -8.71 13.83
N HIS A 92 -11.19 -10.01 13.51
CA HIS A 92 -10.12 -10.97 13.78
C HIS A 92 -8.86 -10.74 12.92
N ALA A 93 -9.04 -10.50 11.61
CA ALA A 93 -7.92 -10.23 10.71
C ALA A 93 -7.24 -8.90 11.05
N PHE A 94 -8.03 -7.91 11.47
CA PHE A 94 -7.55 -6.63 11.98
C PHE A 94 -6.65 -6.80 13.21
N VAL A 95 -7.11 -7.55 14.23
CA VAL A 95 -6.35 -7.77 15.47
C VAL A 95 -5.02 -8.49 15.16
N ILE A 96 -5.05 -9.53 14.33
CA ILE A 96 -3.84 -10.27 13.94
C ILE A 96 -2.85 -9.36 13.19
N SER A 97 -3.34 -8.61 12.20
CA SER A 97 -2.52 -7.66 11.44
C SER A 97 -1.91 -6.58 12.35
N PHE A 98 -2.68 -6.04 13.29
CA PHE A 98 -2.22 -5.06 14.26
C PHE A 98 -1.02 -5.57 15.07
N PHE A 99 -1.13 -6.78 15.64
CA PHE A 99 -0.04 -7.37 16.42
C PHE A 99 1.21 -7.65 15.57
N ILE A 100 1.05 -8.21 14.37
CA ILE A 100 2.17 -8.44 13.43
C ILE A 100 2.89 -7.12 13.13
N ARG A 101 2.14 -6.03 12.93
CA ARG A 101 2.71 -4.71 12.62
C ARG A 101 3.40 -4.08 13.83
N ILE A 102 2.87 -4.23 15.05
CA ILE A 102 3.55 -3.79 16.28
C ILE A 102 4.88 -4.55 16.43
N ILE A 103 4.85 -5.87 16.28
CA ILE A 103 6.04 -6.74 16.41
C ILE A 103 7.11 -6.34 15.38
N HIS A 104 6.74 -6.02 14.14
CA HIS A 104 7.70 -5.55 13.12
C HIS A 104 8.14 -4.09 13.28
N GLY A 105 7.30 -3.23 13.86
CA GLY A 105 7.62 -1.83 14.12
C GLY A 105 8.72 -1.67 15.17
N ILE A 106 8.71 -2.50 16.22
CA ILE A 106 9.66 -2.40 17.34
C ILE A 106 11.13 -2.53 16.88
N PRO A 107 11.55 -3.56 16.11
CA PRO A 107 12.91 -3.63 15.57
C PRO A 107 13.31 -2.42 14.74
N THR A 108 12.37 -1.89 13.94
CA THR A 108 12.62 -0.70 13.11
C THR A 108 12.95 0.51 13.97
N LEU A 109 12.22 0.72 15.08
CA LEU A 109 12.49 1.81 16.02
C LEU A 109 13.83 1.67 16.74
N ILE A 110 14.27 0.44 17.04
CA ILE A 110 15.52 0.17 17.76
C ILE A 110 16.74 0.35 16.83
N TYR A 111 16.65 -0.13 15.59
CA TYR A 111 17.81 -0.18 14.69
C TYR A 111 17.96 1.03 13.75
N GLN A 112 16.96 1.90 13.66
CA GLN A 112 17.02 3.10 12.84
C GLN A 112 17.68 4.25 13.60
N THR A 113 18.85 4.68 13.13
CA THR A 113 19.54 5.85 13.66
C THR A 113 19.54 6.98 12.64
N ARG A 114 19.78 8.20 13.13
CA ARG A 114 20.07 9.35 12.27
C ARG A 114 21.58 9.39 12.01
N THR A 115 21.98 9.26 10.76
CA THR A 115 23.36 9.47 10.31
C THR A 115 23.45 10.79 9.55
N ILE A 116 24.47 11.59 9.82
CA ILE A 116 24.75 12.80 9.03
C ILE A 116 25.76 12.39 7.97
N SER A 117 25.39 12.48 6.71
CA SER A 117 26.30 12.19 5.60
C SER A 117 27.43 13.20 5.60
N THR A 118 28.68 12.75 5.71
CA THR A 118 29.86 13.63 5.74
C THR A 118 30.09 14.37 4.43
N THR A 119 29.56 13.85 3.31
CA THR A 119 29.75 14.44 1.98
C THR A 119 28.72 15.50 1.63
N THR A 120 27.50 15.40 2.17
CA THR A 120 26.39 16.27 1.77
C THR A 120 25.83 17.08 2.93
N GLU A 121 26.26 16.81 4.17
CA GLU A 121 25.72 17.37 5.42
C GLU A 121 24.21 17.15 5.62
N VAL A 122 23.59 16.35 4.75
CA VAL A 122 22.17 15.98 4.86
C VAL A 122 22.04 14.84 5.86
N ALA A 123 21.15 15.02 6.82
CA ALA A 123 20.76 13.95 7.72
C ALA A 123 19.93 12.89 6.97
N LYS A 124 20.37 11.65 7.05
CA LYS A 124 19.63 10.48 6.56
C LYS A 124 19.28 9.57 7.73
N CYS A 125 18.19 8.82 7.58
CA CYS A 125 17.84 7.76 8.52
C CYS A 125 18.30 6.44 7.92
N GLU A 126 19.21 5.76 8.60
CA GLU A 126 19.81 4.53 8.12
C GLU A 126 19.69 3.42 9.18
N ILE A 127 19.52 2.19 8.70
CA ILE A 127 19.50 1.00 9.55
C ILE A 127 20.95 0.56 9.76
N LEU A 128 21.45 0.68 10.99
CA LEU A 128 22.86 0.35 11.30
C LEU A 128 23.16 -1.15 11.22
N ASN A 129 22.18 -1.98 11.57
CA ASN A 129 22.39 -3.42 11.64
C ASN A 129 22.21 -4.05 10.24
N SER A 130 23.29 -4.56 9.67
CA SER A 130 23.31 -5.13 8.32
C SER A 130 22.42 -6.37 8.15
N VAL A 131 22.23 -7.17 9.20
CA VAL A 131 21.32 -8.32 9.19
C VAL A 131 19.88 -7.83 9.14
N PHE A 132 19.53 -6.87 9.99
CA PHE A 132 18.19 -6.28 10.00
C PHE A 132 17.89 -5.50 8.71
N GLN A 133 18.89 -4.83 8.13
CA GLN A 133 18.76 -4.15 6.83
C GLN A 133 18.41 -5.13 5.70
N LYS A 134 19.07 -6.30 5.65
CA LYS A 134 18.72 -7.36 4.68
C LYS A 134 17.30 -7.88 4.92
N TYR A 135 16.95 -8.14 6.17
CA TYR A 135 15.59 -8.54 6.53
C TYR A 135 14.54 -7.51 6.09
N TYR A 136 14.80 -6.23 6.34
CA TYR A 136 13.89 -5.13 6.03
C TYR A 136 13.72 -4.97 4.51
N ASN A 137 14.83 -4.88 3.77
CA ASN A 137 14.79 -4.65 2.33
C ASN A 137 14.23 -5.85 1.57
N TYR A 138 14.67 -7.07 1.89
CA TYR A 138 14.28 -8.24 1.10
C TYR A 138 13.09 -8.99 1.67
N GLY A 139 12.98 -9.10 2.99
CA GLY A 139 11.88 -9.80 3.65
C GLY A 139 10.66 -8.89 3.77
N PHE A 140 10.79 -7.78 4.49
CA PHE A 140 9.65 -6.94 4.82
C PHE A 140 9.13 -6.16 3.61
N ILE A 141 9.97 -5.38 2.93
CA ILE A 141 9.54 -4.53 1.81
C ILE A 141 8.99 -5.38 0.65
N ILE A 142 9.79 -6.32 0.14
CA ILE A 142 9.41 -7.08 -1.06
C ILE A 142 8.26 -8.04 -0.76
N ILE A 143 8.35 -8.84 0.31
CA ILE A 143 7.38 -9.90 0.56
C ILE A 143 6.13 -9.32 1.25
N LEU A 144 6.28 -8.77 2.44
CA LEU A 144 5.14 -8.38 3.29
C LEU A 144 4.48 -7.07 2.85
N ALA A 145 5.25 -6.07 2.42
CA ALA A 145 4.71 -4.75 2.10
C ALA A 145 4.29 -4.62 0.63
N SER A 146 4.92 -5.34 -0.30
CA SER A 146 4.62 -5.24 -1.73
C SER A 146 3.84 -6.45 -2.26
N SER A 147 4.45 -7.64 -2.30
CA SER A 147 3.86 -8.78 -3.00
C SER A 147 2.55 -9.29 -2.38
N LEU A 148 2.49 -9.41 -1.06
CA LEU A 148 1.33 -9.96 -0.36
C LEU A 148 0.07 -9.08 -0.50
N PRO A 149 0.13 -7.75 -0.29
CA PRO A 149 -1.01 -6.87 -0.57
C PRO A 149 -1.49 -6.93 -2.02
N VAL A 150 -0.58 -6.97 -3.00
CA VAL A 150 -0.94 -7.06 -4.42
C VAL A 150 -1.67 -8.37 -4.73
N VAL A 151 -1.16 -9.51 -4.25
CA VAL A 151 -1.83 -10.81 -4.42
C VAL A 151 -3.20 -10.81 -3.74
N LEU A 152 -3.31 -10.33 -2.49
CA LEU A 152 -4.57 -10.30 -1.77
C LEU A 152 -5.60 -9.40 -2.47
N THR A 153 -5.22 -8.18 -2.84
CA THR A 153 -6.11 -7.24 -3.55
C THR A 153 -6.55 -7.78 -4.90
N THR A 154 -5.67 -8.46 -5.64
CA THR A 154 -6.02 -9.10 -6.91
C THR A 154 -7.00 -10.26 -6.71
N LEU A 155 -6.77 -11.11 -5.71
CA LEU A 155 -7.68 -12.21 -5.38
C LEU A 155 -9.06 -11.70 -4.94
N PHE A 156 -9.10 -10.76 -4.00
CA PHE A 156 -10.36 -10.19 -3.54
C PHE A 156 -11.08 -9.40 -4.64
N GLY A 157 -10.34 -8.65 -5.47
CA GLY A 157 -10.88 -7.96 -6.64
C GLY A 157 -11.50 -8.92 -7.65
N SER A 158 -10.84 -10.06 -7.90
CA SER A 158 -11.35 -11.12 -8.78
C SER A 158 -12.62 -11.77 -8.21
N LEU A 159 -12.64 -12.09 -6.92
CA LEU A 159 -13.81 -12.65 -6.24
C LEU A 159 -15.01 -11.68 -6.23
N ALA A 160 -14.74 -10.39 -5.98
CA ALA A 160 -15.76 -9.35 -6.03
C ALA A 160 -16.33 -9.21 -7.45
N TYR A 161 -15.47 -9.21 -8.47
CA TYR A 161 -15.88 -9.17 -9.87
C TYR A 161 -16.78 -10.35 -10.23
N HIS A 162 -16.38 -11.58 -9.87
CA HIS A 162 -17.19 -12.78 -10.08
C HIS A 162 -18.56 -12.69 -9.39
N SER A 163 -18.59 -12.20 -8.14
CA SER A 163 -19.81 -12.03 -7.37
C SER A 163 -20.78 -11.03 -8.02
N ILE A 164 -20.27 -9.88 -8.49
CA ILE A 164 -21.08 -8.87 -9.18
C ILE A 164 -21.64 -9.42 -10.49
N ARG A 165 -20.85 -10.14 -11.30
CA ARG A 165 -21.36 -10.75 -12.54
C ARG A 165 -22.47 -11.76 -12.25
N GLN A 166 -22.34 -12.55 -11.18
CA GLN A 166 -23.35 -13.52 -10.80
C GLN A 166 -24.67 -12.85 -10.35
N LEU A 167 -24.57 -11.71 -9.64
CA LEU A 167 -25.76 -10.93 -9.26
C LEU A 167 -26.46 -10.32 -10.47
N ALA A 168 -25.71 -9.72 -11.40
CA ALA A 168 -26.27 -9.16 -12.63
C ALA A 168 -27.00 -10.21 -13.48
N PHE A 169 -26.47 -11.44 -13.54
CA PHE A 169 -27.14 -12.54 -14.24
C PHE A 169 -28.45 -12.96 -13.56
N ARG A 170 -28.54 -12.87 -12.22
CA ARG A 170 -29.73 -13.23 -11.45
C ARG A 170 -30.81 -12.14 -11.44
N THR A 171 -30.46 -10.86 -11.59
CA THR A 171 -31.44 -9.76 -11.54
C THR A 171 -32.25 -9.63 -12.83
N VAL A 172 -31.68 -9.95 -14.00
CA VAL A 172 -32.40 -9.92 -15.29
C VAL A 172 -33.69 -10.76 -15.30
N PRO A 173 -33.69 -12.05 -14.88
CA PRO A 173 -34.92 -12.84 -14.85
C PRO A 173 -35.92 -12.38 -13.78
N LEU A 174 -35.46 -11.73 -12.69
CA LEU A 174 -36.36 -11.19 -11.66
C LEU A 174 -37.17 -10.01 -12.19
N VAL A 175 -36.53 -9.06 -12.89
CA VAL A 175 -37.22 -7.93 -13.51
C VAL A 175 -38.21 -8.41 -14.57
N ARG A 176 -37.83 -9.41 -15.37
CA ARG A 176 -38.71 -9.98 -16.41
C ARG A 176 -39.95 -10.64 -15.82
N ARG A 177 -39.80 -11.40 -14.73
CA ARG A 177 -40.93 -12.02 -14.02
C ARG A 177 -41.90 -10.99 -13.44
N GLU A 178 -41.40 -9.85 -12.97
CA GLU A 178 -42.27 -8.82 -12.41
C GLU A 178 -43.02 -8.05 -13.50
N LEU A 179 -42.38 -7.84 -14.66
CA LEU A 179 -43.04 -7.27 -15.83
C LEU A 179 -44.16 -8.18 -16.36
N ASP A 180 -43.92 -9.50 -16.42
CA ASP A 180 -44.92 -10.48 -16.85
C ASP A 180 -46.17 -10.50 -15.93
N LYS A 181 -46.02 -10.18 -14.64
CA LYS A 181 -47.15 -10.04 -13.70
C LYS A 181 -47.98 -8.78 -13.91
N GLN A 182 -47.42 -7.73 -14.50
CA GLN A 182 -48.14 -6.46 -14.73
C GLN A 182 -48.97 -6.46 -16.02
N LEU A 183 -48.68 -7.40 -16.92
CA LEU A 183 -49.35 -7.53 -18.22
C LEU A 183 -50.51 -8.54 -18.22
N ALA A 184 -50.74 -9.23 -17.10
CA ALA A 184 -51.83 -10.17 -16.88
C ALA A 184 -52.89 -9.55 -15.96
#